data_AF-A0A523RGS2-F1
#
_entry.id   AF-A0A523RGS2-F1
#
_cell.length_a   1.000
_cell.length_b   1.000
_cell.length_c   1.000
_cell.angle_alpha   90.00
_cell.angle_beta   90.00
_cell.angle_gamma   90.00
#
_symmetry.space_group_name_H-M   'P 1'
#
loop_
_entity.id
_entity.type
_entity.pdbx_description
1 polymer ?
#
loop_
_entity_poly.entity_id
_entity_poly.type
_entity_poly.pdbx_seq_one_letter_code
_entity_poly.pdbx_strand_id
1 'polypeptide(L)'
;MKTFKLALLLLIVAFPLNFNDELKVSSADGVSNYSINQSITYQVDINYTFTHTRISPQNYYFKVARLNNRQPNSSITQFTPPYQEAQLLYNSITGFDTLIMGSQDKFNNTYDLFNATMSTSETITLNQKYIVKLNEVAFGDIVDTDIGSYDTSDEMFNLYCNNTETYYEIDDPALIAASNSIVDPSDNPLEKARKINNWVISHLEYDEDATLPAEEMGAKWAFDNNFGDCSEYSSLMITLLRIQGIPARKVSGYLIDLKKDFNPAVGQVITFTADSSGSSDFLGHAWVEYYIPKIGWIACEPQNSDYYKKIDYRRLNVNIGAWFFIPGATPPHDYESEFSFIPSPVASDHDAYTFNAKVKITILETDLLFTKVIIIIVIVSIVGVVIIGVTLLIRSNRKKRKQYEQFSSY
;
A
#
# COMPACT_ATOMS: atom_id res chain seq x y z
N MET A 1 -15.91 69.84 -17.33
CA MET A 1 -16.37 68.76 -16.42
C MET A 1 -15.62 67.49 -16.75
N LYS A 2 -14.62 67.14 -15.93
CA LYS A 2 -13.73 65.98 -16.10
C LYS A 2 -14.42 64.71 -15.59
N THR A 3 -14.75 63.76 -16.45
CA THR A 3 -15.16 62.41 -16.04
C THR A 3 -13.93 61.54 -15.85
N PHE A 4 -13.54 61.34 -14.59
CA PHE A 4 -12.59 60.30 -14.18
C PHE A 4 -13.18 58.92 -14.53
N LYS A 5 -12.62 58.25 -15.55
CA LYS A 5 -12.79 56.81 -15.77
C LYS A 5 -11.89 56.09 -14.75
N LEU A 6 -12.47 55.63 -13.64
CA LEU A 6 -11.79 54.70 -12.74
C LEU A 6 -11.93 53.30 -13.34
N ALA A 7 -10.91 52.86 -14.07
CA ALA A 7 -10.77 51.47 -14.48
C ALA A 7 -10.41 50.64 -13.24
N LEU A 8 -11.40 49.95 -12.67
CA LEU A 8 -11.15 48.94 -11.65
C LEU A 8 -10.74 47.66 -12.37
N LEU A 9 -9.44 47.50 -12.59
CA LEU A 9 -8.85 46.25 -13.05
C LEU A 9 -8.93 45.26 -11.86
N LEU A 10 -10.04 44.53 -11.77
CA LEU A 10 -10.10 43.34 -10.93
C LEU A 10 -9.17 42.30 -11.58
N LEU A 11 -7.94 42.23 -11.07
CA LEU A 11 -7.08 41.08 -11.30
C LEU A 11 -7.72 39.90 -10.58
N ILE A 12 -8.71 39.27 -11.20
CA ILE A 12 -9.11 37.92 -10.85
C ILE A 12 -7.89 37.08 -11.23
N VAL A 13 -7.02 36.83 -10.25
CA VAL A 13 -6.10 35.70 -10.35
C VAL A 13 -7.02 34.48 -10.29
N ALA A 14 -7.55 34.10 -11.45
CA ALA A 14 -8.06 32.76 -11.65
C ALA A 14 -6.82 31.88 -11.50
N PHE A 15 -6.56 31.43 -10.27
CA PHE A 15 -5.81 30.21 -10.12
C PHE A 15 -6.62 29.17 -10.90
N PRO A 16 -6.08 28.56 -11.96
CA PRO A 16 -6.71 27.38 -12.51
C PRO A 16 -6.59 26.34 -11.40
N LEU A 17 -7.65 26.19 -10.60
CA LEU A 17 -7.82 25.02 -9.77
C LEU A 17 -8.13 23.89 -10.75
N ASN A 18 -7.05 23.29 -11.24
CA ASN A 18 -7.11 22.10 -12.07
C ASN A 18 -7.54 20.96 -11.14
N PHE A 19 -8.84 20.70 -11.04
CA PHE A 19 -9.36 19.52 -10.34
C PHE A 19 -9.10 18.21 -11.12
N ASN A 20 -8.50 18.34 -12.29
CA ASN A 20 -8.17 17.24 -13.19
C ASN A 20 -6.64 17.09 -13.33
N ASP A 21 -5.89 17.20 -12.24
CA ASP A 21 -4.63 16.46 -12.19
C ASP A 21 -4.93 15.00 -11.82
N GLU A 22 -5.86 14.38 -12.58
CA GLU A 22 -5.70 12.97 -12.89
C GLU A 22 -4.33 12.92 -13.56
N LEU A 23 -3.33 12.43 -12.84
CA LEU A 23 -2.10 11.97 -13.46
C LEU A 23 -2.52 10.84 -14.43
N LYS A 24 -2.90 11.23 -15.65
CA LYS A 24 -3.08 10.31 -16.77
C LYS A 24 -1.69 9.87 -17.15
N VAL A 25 -1.23 8.81 -16.48
CA VAL A 25 0.05 8.20 -16.76
C VAL A 25 -0.06 7.41 -18.06
N SER A 26 1.02 7.46 -18.82
CA SER A 26 1.10 6.94 -20.19
C SER A 26 0.81 5.44 -20.23
N SER A 27 -0.04 5.01 -21.18
CA SER A 27 -0.21 3.59 -21.50
C SER A 27 1.09 2.94 -21.98
N ALA A 28 2.13 3.73 -22.30
CA ALA A 28 3.44 3.23 -22.70
C ALA A 28 4.15 2.45 -21.58
N ASP A 29 3.84 2.74 -20.31
CA ASP A 29 4.45 2.06 -19.16
C ASP A 29 3.62 0.83 -18.73
N GLY A 30 2.61 0.45 -19.53
CA GLY A 30 1.73 -0.70 -19.30
C GLY A 30 0.72 -0.53 -18.16
N VAL A 31 0.62 0.68 -17.58
CA VAL A 31 -0.34 1.02 -16.52
C VAL A 31 -1.27 2.12 -17.01
N SER A 32 -2.57 1.98 -16.76
CA SER A 32 -3.56 2.98 -17.16
C SER A 32 -4.80 2.94 -16.27
N ASN A 33 -5.73 3.87 -16.49
CA ASN A 33 -7.09 3.87 -15.90
C ASN A 33 -7.16 3.90 -14.37
N TYR A 34 -6.18 4.54 -13.72
CA TYR A 34 -6.22 4.83 -12.28
C TYR A 34 -6.18 6.34 -12.01
N SER A 35 -6.69 6.72 -10.84
CA SER A 35 -6.54 8.06 -10.27
C SER A 35 -5.78 8.00 -8.96
N ILE A 36 -5.02 9.07 -8.66
CA ILE A 36 -4.47 9.32 -7.32
C ILE A 36 -5.35 10.36 -6.66
N ASN A 37 -6.09 9.96 -5.63
CA ASN A 37 -7.06 10.83 -4.99
C ASN A 37 -6.40 11.65 -3.88
N GLN A 38 -5.55 10.99 -3.09
CA GLN A 38 -4.92 11.53 -1.89
C GLN A 38 -3.52 10.96 -1.77
N SER A 39 -2.65 11.65 -1.05
CA SER A 39 -1.33 11.10 -0.74
C SER A 39 -0.81 11.58 0.60
N ILE A 40 0.03 10.77 1.22
CA ILE A 40 0.66 11.08 2.49
C ILE A 40 2.11 10.67 2.43
N THR A 41 2.99 11.56 2.91
CA THR A 41 4.40 11.26 3.07
C THR A 41 4.71 11.01 4.53
N TYR A 42 5.32 9.87 4.79
CA TYR A 42 5.72 9.38 6.10
C TYR A 42 7.24 9.34 6.19
N GLN A 43 7.79 9.65 7.36
CA GLN A 43 9.08 9.13 7.78
C GLN A 43 8.85 7.83 8.54
N VAL A 44 9.54 6.77 8.14
CA VAL A 44 9.47 5.47 8.79
C VAL A 44 10.85 5.17 9.39
N ASP A 45 10.95 5.22 10.72
CA ASP A 45 12.14 4.81 11.46
C ASP A 45 11.94 3.38 11.97
N ILE A 46 12.85 2.47 11.63
CA ILE A 46 12.85 1.06 12.05
C ILE A 46 14.06 0.86 12.96
N ASN A 47 13.82 0.37 14.18
CA ASN A 47 14.85 0.04 15.14
C ASN A 47 14.62 -1.40 15.62
N TYR A 48 15.67 -2.21 15.58
CA TYR A 48 15.64 -3.57 16.06
C TYR A 48 16.93 -3.90 16.78
N THR A 49 16.78 -4.55 17.93
CA THR A 49 17.88 -5.04 18.76
C THR A 49 17.65 -6.51 19.03
N PHE A 50 18.68 -7.32 18.89
CA PHE A 50 18.66 -8.76 19.12
C PHE A 50 19.85 -9.15 19.98
N THR A 51 19.62 -9.87 21.08
CA THR A 51 20.65 -10.23 22.06
C THR A 51 20.60 -11.72 22.35
N HIS A 52 21.73 -12.40 22.19
CA HIS A 52 21.87 -13.81 22.54
C HIS A 52 21.91 -14.01 24.06
N THR A 53 21.16 -14.98 24.58
CA THR A 53 20.98 -15.18 26.03
C THR A 53 21.60 -16.48 26.56
N ARG A 54 21.92 -17.45 25.71
CA ARG A 54 22.54 -18.71 26.16
C ARG A 54 24.03 -18.54 26.39
N ILE A 55 24.59 -19.48 27.17
CA ILE A 55 26.03 -19.60 27.39
C ILE A 55 26.74 -20.19 26.15
N SER A 56 26.07 -21.12 25.47
CA SER A 56 26.57 -21.76 24.26
C SER A 56 26.39 -20.85 23.05
N PRO A 57 27.46 -20.57 22.27
CA PRO A 57 27.34 -19.78 21.06
C PRO A 57 26.37 -20.39 20.04
N GLN A 58 25.75 -19.54 19.24
CA GLN A 58 24.80 -19.95 18.22
C GLN A 58 24.90 -19.08 16.96
N ASN A 59 24.63 -19.71 15.82
CA ASN A 59 24.57 -19.03 14.54
C ASN A 59 23.15 -18.55 14.27
N TYR A 60 23.04 -17.32 13.82
CA TYR A 60 21.79 -16.68 13.41
C TYR A 60 21.90 -16.21 11.98
N TYR A 61 20.84 -16.43 11.20
CA TYR A 61 20.71 -15.92 9.84
C TYR A 61 19.50 -14.99 9.77
N PHE A 62 19.66 -13.86 9.11
CA PHE A 62 18.62 -12.85 9.00
C PHE A 62 18.41 -12.47 7.56
N LYS A 63 17.15 -12.19 7.24
CA LYS A 63 16.73 -11.60 5.99
C LYS A 63 15.77 -10.45 6.28
N VAL A 64 16.08 -9.28 5.74
CA VAL A 64 15.36 -8.04 6.05
C VAL A 64 14.92 -7.38 4.76
N ALA A 65 13.60 -7.34 4.53
CA ALA A 65 13.04 -6.67 3.38
C ALA A 65 13.32 -5.16 3.43
N ARG A 66 13.60 -4.55 2.28
CA ARG A 66 13.60 -3.10 2.11
C ARG A 66 12.24 -2.66 1.60
N LEU A 67 11.81 -1.48 2.03
CA LEU A 67 10.60 -0.87 1.49
C LEU A 67 10.84 -0.51 0.03
N ASN A 68 10.12 -1.22 -0.84
CA ASN A 68 10.26 -1.10 -2.28
C ASN A 68 9.32 -0.03 -2.83
N ASN A 69 9.77 0.65 -3.89
CA ASN A 69 8.88 1.44 -4.74
C ASN A 69 7.86 0.53 -5.40
N ARG A 70 6.60 0.97 -5.46
CA ARG A 70 5.51 0.43 -6.25
C ARG A 70 5.09 1.54 -7.20
N GLN A 71 5.71 1.61 -8.36
CA GLN A 71 5.39 2.61 -9.39
C GLN A 71 5.76 2.09 -10.80
N PRO A 72 5.16 2.62 -11.89
CA PRO A 72 5.32 2.04 -13.22
C PRO A 72 6.76 2.08 -13.74
N ASN A 73 7.53 3.09 -13.34
CA ASN A 73 8.92 3.30 -13.74
C ASN A 73 9.93 2.50 -12.89
N SER A 74 9.45 1.75 -11.91
CA SER A 74 10.28 0.93 -11.04
C SER A 74 10.79 -0.30 -11.79
N SER A 75 12.11 -0.53 -11.80
CA SER A 75 12.69 -1.74 -12.38
C SER A 75 12.35 -3.03 -11.62
N ILE A 76 11.87 -2.90 -10.39
CA ILE A 76 11.52 -4.04 -9.51
C ILE A 76 10.02 -4.34 -9.50
N THR A 77 9.18 -3.35 -9.79
CA THR A 77 7.71 -3.44 -9.65
C THR A 77 7.01 -2.85 -10.85
N GLN A 78 7.47 -3.30 -12.03
CA GLN A 78 6.92 -2.89 -13.30
C GLN A 78 5.39 -3.11 -13.33
N PHE A 79 4.70 -2.20 -14.00
CA PHE A 79 3.25 -2.19 -14.18
C PHE A 79 2.42 -1.95 -12.90
N THR A 80 3.03 -1.60 -11.77
CA THR A 80 2.28 -1.25 -10.58
C THR A 80 2.00 0.26 -10.56
N PRO A 81 0.75 0.72 -10.36
CA PRO A 81 0.47 2.13 -10.10
C PRO A 81 1.32 2.66 -8.93
N PRO A 82 1.59 3.97 -8.86
CA PRO A 82 2.48 4.58 -7.89
C PRO A 82 1.87 4.63 -6.47
N TYR A 83 1.31 3.56 -5.91
CA TYR A 83 0.67 3.63 -4.59
C TYR A 83 1.65 3.62 -3.41
N GLN A 84 2.93 3.29 -3.64
CA GLN A 84 4.01 3.44 -2.66
C GLN A 84 5.30 3.90 -3.34
N GLU A 85 5.93 4.94 -2.81
CA GLU A 85 7.26 5.39 -3.21
C GLU A 85 8.13 5.50 -1.94
N ALA A 86 9.16 4.68 -1.84
CA ALA A 86 10.03 4.58 -0.68
C ALA A 86 11.48 4.97 -1.05
N GLN A 87 12.06 5.84 -0.23
CA GLN A 87 13.46 6.22 -0.30
C GLN A 87 14.15 5.86 1.02
N LEU A 88 15.11 4.93 0.94
CA LEU A 88 15.99 4.60 2.05
C LEU A 88 17.00 5.74 2.28
N LEU A 89 16.89 6.42 3.42
CA LEU A 89 17.79 7.52 3.81
C LEU A 89 18.97 7.04 4.64
N TYR A 90 18.77 5.98 5.43
CA TYR A 90 19.74 5.48 6.38
C TYR A 90 19.55 3.99 6.58
N ASN A 91 20.65 3.23 6.57
CA ASN A 91 20.68 1.80 6.87
C ASN A 91 21.94 1.50 7.66
N SER A 92 21.79 0.99 8.88
CA SER A 92 22.91 0.60 9.74
C SER A 92 22.59 -0.72 10.41
N ILE A 93 23.40 -1.72 10.13
CA ILE A 93 23.39 -3.03 10.79
C ILE A 93 24.72 -3.16 11.52
N THR A 94 24.73 -3.65 12.76
CA THR A 94 25.94 -3.87 13.55
C THR A 94 25.89 -5.23 14.24
N GLY A 95 27.05 -5.78 14.61
CA GLY A 95 27.13 -7.07 15.32
C GLY A 95 26.96 -8.29 14.40
N PHE A 96 27.23 -8.13 13.11
CA PHE A 96 27.18 -9.19 12.11
C PHE A 96 28.58 -9.72 11.77
N ASP A 97 28.66 -10.95 11.28
CA ASP A 97 29.87 -11.54 10.69
C ASP A 97 29.94 -11.21 9.20
N THR A 98 28.86 -11.51 8.47
CA THR A 98 28.71 -11.22 7.03
C THR A 98 27.44 -10.43 6.77
N LEU A 99 27.51 -9.48 5.84
CA LEU A 99 26.38 -8.66 5.37
C LEU A 99 26.40 -8.56 3.84
N ILE A 100 25.28 -8.93 3.21
CA ILE A 100 25.02 -8.77 1.79
C ILE A 100 23.82 -7.82 1.66
N MET A 101 24.05 -6.65 1.07
CA MET A 101 23.01 -5.63 0.95
C MET A 101 22.37 -5.62 -0.45
N GLY A 102 21.07 -5.37 -0.49
CA GLY A 102 20.33 -5.08 -1.73
C GLY A 102 20.21 -6.28 -2.69
N SER A 103 20.17 -7.50 -2.16
CA SER A 103 19.82 -8.69 -2.94
C SER A 103 18.37 -8.65 -3.41
N GLN A 104 18.07 -9.38 -4.48
CA GLN A 104 16.72 -9.48 -5.04
C GLN A 104 16.28 -10.94 -5.13
N ASP A 105 15.00 -11.21 -4.87
CA ASP A 105 14.40 -12.54 -5.03
C ASP A 105 13.65 -12.66 -6.37
N LYS A 106 13.07 -13.84 -6.61
CA LYS A 106 12.29 -14.13 -7.81
C LYS A 106 11.04 -13.24 -7.98
N PHE A 107 10.59 -12.55 -6.93
CA PHE A 107 9.46 -11.62 -6.96
C PHE A 107 9.92 -10.15 -7.04
N ASN A 108 11.22 -9.93 -7.24
CA ASN A 108 11.88 -8.62 -7.25
C ASN A 108 11.77 -7.86 -5.92
N ASN A 109 11.58 -8.55 -4.79
CA ASN A 109 11.75 -7.90 -3.50
C ASN A 109 13.21 -7.57 -3.27
N THR A 110 13.52 -6.39 -2.74
CA THR A 110 14.89 -6.04 -2.35
C THR A 110 15.06 -6.35 -0.86
N TYR A 111 16.14 -6.99 -0.47
CA TYR A 111 16.42 -7.32 0.93
C TYR A 111 17.91 -7.29 1.25
N ASP A 112 18.22 -7.17 2.54
CA ASP A 112 19.54 -7.36 3.10
C ASP A 112 19.61 -8.73 3.79
N LEU A 113 20.73 -9.44 3.62
CA LEU A 113 21.05 -10.69 4.31
C LEU A 113 22.23 -10.48 5.22
N PHE A 114 22.15 -10.98 6.45
CA PHE A 114 23.31 -11.03 7.32
C PHE A 114 23.24 -12.22 8.26
N ASN A 115 24.40 -12.58 8.80
CA ASN A 115 24.51 -13.61 9.81
C ASN A 115 25.42 -13.17 10.96
N ALA A 116 25.31 -13.87 12.08
CA ALA A 116 26.22 -13.71 13.20
C ALA A 116 26.32 -15.00 14.01
N THR A 117 27.54 -15.34 14.41
CA THR A 117 27.85 -16.34 15.42
C THR A 117 28.00 -15.62 16.75
N MET A 118 27.01 -15.73 17.63
CA MET A 118 26.93 -14.88 18.82
C MET A 118 27.24 -15.65 20.09
N SER A 119 28.10 -15.07 20.93
CA SER A 119 28.33 -15.46 22.34
C SER A 119 27.36 -14.74 23.27
N THR A 120 27.30 -15.15 24.54
CA THR A 120 26.34 -14.62 25.53
C THR A 120 26.40 -13.10 25.63
N SER A 121 25.24 -12.45 25.61
CA SER A 121 25.08 -10.99 25.70
C SER A 121 25.63 -10.20 24.51
N GLU A 122 26.13 -10.85 23.46
CA GLU A 122 26.40 -10.15 22.20
C GLU A 122 25.08 -9.70 21.58
N THR A 123 25.15 -8.61 20.81
CA THR A 123 23.98 -7.91 20.30
C THR A 123 24.13 -7.55 18.83
N ILE A 124 23.07 -7.78 18.06
CA ILE A 124 22.86 -7.21 16.73
C ILE A 124 21.95 -5.99 16.88
N THR A 125 22.27 -4.93 16.13
CA THR A 125 21.34 -3.80 15.96
C THR A 125 21.08 -3.53 14.49
N LEU A 126 19.82 -3.26 14.15
CA LEU A 126 19.39 -2.77 12.85
C LEU A 126 18.68 -1.44 13.05
N ASN A 127 19.07 -0.44 12.28
CA ASN A 127 18.45 0.87 12.26
C ASN A 127 18.27 1.33 10.82
N GLN A 128 17.02 1.52 10.39
CA GLN A 128 16.68 2.04 9.07
C GLN A 128 15.81 3.27 9.16
N LYS A 129 15.93 4.15 8.17
CA LYS A 129 15.06 5.30 7.99
C LYS A 129 14.64 5.43 6.54
N TYR A 130 13.35 5.57 6.32
CA TYR A 130 12.77 5.79 5.01
C TYR A 130 11.95 7.08 4.98
N ILE A 131 11.87 7.69 3.81
CA ILE A 131 10.74 8.52 3.42
C ILE A 131 9.84 7.66 2.54
N VAL A 132 8.57 7.53 2.90
CA VAL A 132 7.59 6.73 2.18
C VAL A 132 6.40 7.59 1.83
N LYS A 133 6.13 7.78 0.55
CA LYS A 133 4.88 8.37 0.07
C LYS A 133 3.90 7.25 -0.26
N LEU A 134 2.74 7.24 0.38
CA LEU A 134 1.64 6.34 0.05
C LEU A 134 0.54 7.13 -0.65
N ASN A 135 0.08 6.65 -1.80
CA ASN A 135 -0.96 7.28 -2.60
C ASN A 135 -2.25 6.44 -2.53
N GLU A 136 -3.39 7.10 -2.32
CA GLU A 136 -4.69 6.47 -2.54
C GLU A 136 -4.92 6.32 -4.03
N VAL A 137 -4.85 5.09 -4.51
CA VAL A 137 -5.05 4.72 -5.91
C VAL A 137 -6.37 3.98 -6.05
N ALA A 138 -7.19 4.42 -7.00
CA ALA A 138 -8.40 3.73 -7.41
C ALA A 138 -8.45 3.59 -8.92
N PHE A 139 -8.87 2.44 -9.43
CA PHE A 139 -9.12 2.27 -10.86
C PHE A 139 -10.57 2.63 -11.20
N GLY A 140 -10.73 3.43 -12.24
CA GLY A 140 -12.03 3.86 -12.74
C GLY A 140 -12.78 2.76 -13.50
N ASP A 141 -13.64 3.22 -14.40
CA ASP A 141 -14.34 2.35 -15.35
C ASP A 141 -13.35 1.85 -16.40
N ILE A 142 -13.08 0.55 -16.36
CA ILE A 142 -12.25 -0.15 -17.36
C ILE A 142 -13.22 -0.90 -18.25
N VAL A 143 -13.16 -0.63 -19.56
CA VAL A 143 -14.00 -1.32 -20.55
C VAL A 143 -13.19 -2.38 -21.31
N ASP A 144 -13.88 -3.28 -21.99
CA ASP A 144 -13.24 -4.40 -22.72
C ASP A 144 -12.13 -3.96 -23.67
N THR A 145 -12.27 -2.79 -24.32
CA THR A 145 -11.28 -2.27 -25.26
C THR A 145 -9.97 -1.81 -24.61
N ASP A 146 -9.97 -1.58 -23.29
CA ASP A 146 -8.79 -1.19 -22.54
C ASP A 146 -7.92 -2.41 -22.17
N ILE A 147 -8.55 -3.59 -22.10
CA ILE A 147 -7.91 -4.83 -21.66
C ILE A 147 -7.07 -5.42 -22.80
N GLY A 148 -5.77 -5.57 -22.58
CA GLY A 148 -4.88 -6.27 -23.51
C GLY A 148 -5.00 -7.80 -23.44
N SER A 149 -4.28 -8.48 -24.32
CA SER A 149 -4.13 -9.93 -24.28
C SER A 149 -2.94 -10.33 -23.41
N TYR A 150 -3.07 -11.44 -22.68
CA TYR A 150 -1.94 -12.04 -21.96
C TYR A 150 -0.97 -12.70 -22.93
N ASP A 151 0.33 -12.53 -22.68
CA ASP A 151 1.36 -13.39 -23.24
C ASP A 151 1.64 -14.52 -22.25
N THR A 152 1.04 -15.68 -22.47
CA THR A 152 1.17 -16.83 -21.57
C THR A 152 2.57 -17.46 -21.57
N SER A 153 3.46 -16.99 -22.45
CA SER A 153 4.86 -17.40 -22.51
C SER A 153 5.81 -16.49 -21.74
N ASP A 154 5.33 -15.34 -21.24
CA ASP A 154 6.16 -14.39 -20.51
C ASP A 154 6.52 -14.88 -19.09
N GLU A 155 7.60 -14.34 -18.53
CA GLU A 155 8.13 -14.75 -17.23
C GLU A 155 7.16 -14.47 -16.08
N MET A 156 6.34 -13.41 -16.17
CA MET A 156 5.39 -13.02 -15.13
C MET A 156 4.20 -13.98 -15.09
N PHE A 157 3.66 -14.33 -16.25
CA PHE A 157 2.62 -15.34 -16.38
C PHE A 157 3.15 -16.70 -15.92
N ASN A 158 4.37 -17.07 -16.31
CA ASN A 158 4.98 -18.31 -15.85
C ASN A 158 5.21 -18.36 -14.34
N LEU A 159 5.65 -17.24 -13.76
CA LEU A 159 5.87 -17.13 -12.31
C LEU A 159 4.58 -17.29 -11.52
N TYR A 160 3.47 -16.72 -11.98
CA TYR A 160 2.24 -16.65 -11.19
C TYR A 160 1.16 -17.66 -11.58
N CYS A 161 1.07 -18.14 -12.82
CA CYS A 161 -0.06 -18.96 -13.26
C CYS A 161 0.29 -20.42 -13.58
N ASN A 162 1.55 -20.74 -13.87
CA ASN A 162 1.89 -22.04 -14.44
C ASN A 162 2.27 -23.10 -13.41
N ASN A 163 2.46 -22.73 -12.14
CA ASN A 163 2.97 -23.63 -11.11
C ASN A 163 2.08 -23.60 -9.87
N THR A 164 1.79 -24.79 -9.34
CA THR A 164 1.32 -24.95 -7.97
C THR A 164 2.45 -24.61 -7.02
N GLU A 165 2.15 -23.84 -5.99
CA GLU A 165 3.09 -23.40 -4.96
C GLU A 165 2.43 -23.67 -3.61
N THR A 166 3.21 -23.77 -2.54
CA THR A 166 2.66 -23.89 -1.19
C THR A 166 1.68 -22.73 -0.92
N TYR A 167 0.50 -23.06 -0.37
CA TYR A 167 -0.64 -22.16 -0.13
C TYR A 167 -1.40 -21.70 -1.39
N TYR A 168 -0.92 -22.07 -2.58
CA TYR A 168 -1.53 -21.75 -3.87
C TYR A 168 -1.74 -23.00 -4.72
N GLU A 169 -2.61 -23.91 -4.25
CA GLU A 169 -2.84 -25.23 -4.85
C GLU A 169 -3.70 -25.17 -6.13
N ILE A 170 -3.19 -24.54 -7.20
CA ILE A 170 -3.94 -24.30 -8.45
C ILE A 170 -4.32 -25.58 -9.20
N ASP A 171 -3.70 -26.71 -8.88
CA ASP A 171 -3.95 -28.03 -9.46
C ASP A 171 -4.94 -28.88 -8.65
N ASP A 172 -5.43 -28.37 -7.51
CA ASP A 172 -6.44 -29.05 -6.70
C ASP A 172 -7.80 -29.12 -7.44
N PRO A 173 -8.39 -30.32 -7.64
CA PRO A 173 -9.64 -30.47 -8.38
C PRO A 173 -10.83 -29.72 -7.79
N ALA A 174 -10.90 -29.57 -6.46
CA ALA A 174 -12.01 -28.88 -5.80
C ALA A 174 -11.91 -27.37 -5.99
N LEU A 175 -10.70 -26.80 -5.88
CA LEU A 175 -10.45 -25.39 -6.17
C LEU A 175 -10.68 -25.06 -7.66
N ILE A 176 -10.27 -25.95 -8.57
CA ILE A 176 -10.56 -25.81 -10.01
C ILE A 176 -12.07 -25.80 -10.26
N ALA A 177 -12.80 -26.75 -9.68
CA ALA A 177 -14.25 -26.82 -9.82
C ALA A 177 -14.95 -25.57 -9.24
N ALA A 178 -14.50 -25.09 -8.07
CA ALA A 178 -15.02 -23.88 -7.46
C ALA A 178 -14.77 -22.66 -8.35
N SER A 179 -13.53 -22.43 -8.79
CA SER A 179 -13.15 -21.31 -9.66
C SER A 179 -13.99 -21.29 -10.94
N ASN A 180 -14.14 -22.44 -11.61
CA ASN A 180 -14.95 -22.56 -12.83
C ASN A 180 -16.45 -22.38 -12.60
N SER A 181 -16.96 -22.60 -11.38
CA SER A 181 -18.37 -22.38 -11.06
C SER A 181 -18.71 -20.90 -10.80
N ILE A 182 -17.70 -20.09 -10.44
CA ILE A 182 -17.86 -18.67 -10.08
C ILE A 182 -17.97 -17.77 -11.32
N VAL A 183 -17.29 -18.13 -12.42
CA VAL A 183 -17.12 -17.27 -13.59
C VAL A 183 -17.68 -17.91 -14.86
N ASP A 184 -18.03 -17.09 -15.84
CA ASP A 184 -18.34 -17.56 -17.17
C ASP A 184 -17.06 -17.61 -18.02
N PRO A 185 -16.85 -18.62 -18.88
CA PRO A 185 -15.68 -18.67 -19.76
C PRO A 185 -15.53 -17.45 -20.67
N SER A 186 -16.63 -16.76 -20.98
CA SER A 186 -16.66 -15.54 -21.79
C SER A 186 -16.41 -14.25 -21.01
N ASP A 187 -16.35 -14.30 -19.67
CA ASP A 187 -16.03 -13.12 -18.88
C ASP A 187 -14.63 -12.60 -19.22
N ASN A 188 -14.52 -11.28 -19.37
CA ASN A 188 -13.21 -10.65 -19.43
C ASN A 188 -12.46 -10.84 -18.08
N PRO A 189 -11.13 -10.72 -18.05
CA PRO A 189 -10.34 -10.93 -16.83
C PRO A 189 -10.75 -10.07 -15.62
N LEU A 190 -11.24 -8.85 -15.86
CA LEU A 190 -11.69 -7.95 -14.79
C LEU A 190 -12.99 -8.45 -14.15
N GLU A 191 -13.96 -8.88 -14.96
CA GLU A 191 -15.21 -9.47 -14.49
C GLU A 191 -14.98 -10.77 -13.74
N LYS A 192 -14.06 -11.62 -14.22
CA LYS A 192 -13.63 -12.81 -13.48
C LYS A 192 -13.08 -12.42 -12.10
N ALA A 193 -12.16 -11.46 -12.05
CA ALA A 193 -11.58 -11.00 -10.79
C ALA A 193 -12.63 -10.42 -9.83
N ARG A 194 -13.62 -9.68 -10.35
CA ARG A 194 -14.73 -9.15 -9.55
C ARG A 194 -15.62 -10.25 -8.97
N LYS A 195 -16.03 -11.22 -9.81
CA LYS A 195 -16.88 -12.36 -9.38
C LYS A 195 -16.14 -13.20 -8.34
N ILE A 196 -14.86 -13.50 -8.56
CA ILE A 196 -14.01 -14.22 -7.59
C ILE A 196 -13.86 -13.45 -6.28
N ASN A 197 -13.52 -12.16 -6.32
CA ASN A 197 -13.42 -11.32 -5.12
C ASN A 197 -14.69 -11.36 -4.28
N ASN A 198 -15.84 -11.12 -4.93
CA ASN A 198 -17.14 -11.12 -4.25
C ASN A 198 -17.49 -12.50 -3.68
N TRP A 199 -17.16 -13.56 -4.40
CA TRP A 199 -17.37 -14.91 -3.92
C TRP A 199 -16.52 -15.21 -2.68
N VAL A 200 -15.22 -14.88 -2.69
CA VAL A 200 -14.33 -15.06 -1.53
C VAL A 200 -14.84 -14.31 -0.31
N ILE A 201 -15.19 -13.03 -0.46
CA ILE A 201 -15.80 -12.22 0.62
C ILE A 201 -17.04 -12.90 1.21
N SER A 202 -17.87 -13.51 0.36
CA SER A 202 -19.11 -14.17 0.79
C SER A 202 -18.93 -15.58 1.34
N HIS A 203 -17.80 -16.21 1.03
CA HIS A 203 -17.55 -17.63 1.29
C HIS A 203 -16.81 -17.86 2.60
N LEU A 204 -15.89 -16.95 2.95
CA LEU A 204 -15.10 -17.04 4.16
C LEU A 204 -15.73 -16.23 5.31
N GLU A 205 -15.56 -16.74 6.52
CA GLU A 205 -15.74 -16.00 7.78
C GLU A 205 -14.37 -15.53 8.28
N TYR A 206 -14.30 -14.28 8.74
CA TYR A 206 -13.04 -13.68 9.19
C TYR A 206 -12.72 -14.05 10.64
N ASP A 207 -11.48 -14.41 10.93
CA ASP A 207 -10.99 -14.71 12.28
C ASP A 207 -10.76 -13.43 13.11
N GLU A 208 -11.85 -12.84 13.59
CA GLU A 208 -11.81 -11.61 14.42
C GLU A 208 -11.15 -11.84 15.80
N ASP A 209 -11.18 -13.07 16.30
CA ASP A 209 -10.69 -13.45 17.63
C ASP A 209 -9.21 -13.92 17.62
N ALA A 210 -8.55 -13.86 16.45
CA ALA A 210 -7.16 -14.30 16.25
C ALA A 210 -6.89 -15.70 16.82
N THR A 211 -7.76 -16.64 16.46
CA THR A 211 -7.75 -18.04 16.90
C THR A 211 -6.86 -18.95 16.05
N LEU A 212 -6.51 -18.51 14.85
CA LEU A 212 -5.60 -19.22 13.96
C LEU A 212 -4.17 -19.27 14.50
N PRO A 213 -3.39 -20.31 14.12
CA PRO A 213 -1.96 -20.33 14.40
C PRO A 213 -1.26 -19.16 13.69
N ALA A 214 -0.05 -18.84 14.13
CA ALA A 214 0.78 -17.82 13.47
C ALA A 214 1.25 -18.22 12.06
N GLU A 215 1.20 -19.52 11.73
CA GLU A 215 1.54 -20.04 10.42
C GLU A 215 0.34 -19.95 9.48
N GLU A 216 0.59 -19.61 8.21
CA GLU A 216 -0.45 -19.62 7.18
C GLU A 216 -0.95 -21.04 6.90
N MET A 217 -2.25 -21.14 6.62
CA MET A 217 -2.93 -22.40 6.33
C MET A 217 -3.15 -22.61 4.82
N GLY A 218 -3.21 -21.51 4.05
CA GLY A 218 -3.27 -21.51 2.59
C GLY A 218 -4.65 -21.69 1.98
N ALA A 219 -4.70 -21.64 0.63
CA ALA A 219 -5.94 -21.56 -0.13
C ALA A 219 -6.84 -22.79 0.05
N LYS A 220 -6.27 -24.00 -0.06
CA LYS A 220 -7.06 -25.23 0.09
C LYS A 220 -7.69 -25.37 1.48
N TRP A 221 -6.92 -25.03 2.52
CA TRP A 221 -7.44 -25.08 3.89
C TRP A 221 -8.56 -24.05 4.09
N ALA A 222 -8.35 -22.82 3.62
CA ALA A 222 -9.37 -21.76 3.69
C ALA A 222 -10.66 -22.17 3.00
N PHE A 223 -10.55 -22.78 1.82
CA PHE A 223 -11.69 -23.31 1.05
C PHE A 223 -12.44 -24.44 1.78
N ASP A 224 -11.72 -25.37 2.42
CA ASP A 224 -12.38 -26.48 3.12
C ASP A 224 -13.06 -26.04 4.42
N ASN A 225 -12.54 -25.00 5.07
CA ASN A 225 -13.00 -24.56 6.40
C ASN A 225 -13.92 -23.34 6.34
N ASN A 226 -14.01 -22.66 5.20
CA ASN A 226 -14.75 -21.40 5.04
C ASN A 226 -14.34 -20.34 6.08
N PHE A 227 -13.09 -20.34 6.50
CA PHE A 227 -12.59 -19.53 7.62
C PHE A 227 -11.15 -19.10 7.33
N GLY A 228 -10.75 -17.95 7.85
CA GLY A 228 -9.41 -17.43 7.60
C GLY A 228 -9.20 -16.01 8.12
N ASP A 229 -7.94 -15.57 8.15
CA ASP A 229 -7.60 -14.17 8.32
C ASP A 229 -7.16 -13.53 6.98
N CYS A 230 -6.50 -12.37 7.03
CA CYS A 230 -6.06 -11.68 5.82
C CYS A 230 -5.17 -12.54 4.89
N SER A 231 -4.42 -13.50 5.42
CA SER A 231 -3.58 -14.44 4.67
C SER A 231 -4.41 -15.47 3.91
N GLU A 232 -5.32 -16.19 4.57
CA GLU A 232 -6.17 -17.21 3.94
C GLU A 232 -7.10 -16.60 2.88
N TYR A 233 -7.66 -15.42 3.15
CA TYR A 233 -8.45 -14.67 2.17
C TYR A 233 -7.63 -14.33 0.93
N SER A 234 -6.40 -13.84 1.13
CA SER A 234 -5.50 -13.51 0.02
C SER A 234 -5.12 -14.76 -0.76
N SER A 235 -4.77 -15.84 -0.07
CA SER A 235 -4.35 -17.10 -0.68
C SER A 235 -5.47 -17.74 -1.50
N LEU A 236 -6.70 -17.82 -0.96
CA LEU A 236 -7.83 -18.33 -1.71
C LEU A 236 -8.14 -17.48 -2.95
N MET A 237 -8.18 -16.15 -2.81
CA MET A 237 -8.41 -15.25 -3.95
C MET A 237 -7.35 -15.42 -5.04
N ILE A 238 -6.07 -15.43 -4.66
CA ILE A 238 -4.95 -15.59 -5.59
C ILE A 238 -5.06 -16.92 -6.33
N THR A 239 -5.33 -18.02 -5.63
CA THR A 239 -5.43 -19.35 -6.24
C THR A 239 -6.56 -19.42 -7.25
N LEU A 240 -7.75 -18.91 -6.92
CA LEU A 240 -8.89 -18.90 -7.83
C LEU A 240 -8.64 -18.03 -9.07
N LEU A 241 -7.94 -16.90 -8.93
CA LEU A 241 -7.51 -16.05 -10.04
C LEU A 241 -6.49 -16.75 -10.94
N ARG A 242 -5.48 -17.38 -10.36
CA ARG A 242 -4.43 -18.10 -11.09
C ARG A 242 -5.00 -19.27 -11.89
N ILE A 243 -5.98 -20.00 -11.33
CA ILE A 243 -6.73 -21.05 -12.05
C ILE A 243 -7.41 -20.50 -13.32
N GLN A 244 -7.89 -19.26 -13.29
CA GLN A 244 -8.48 -18.58 -14.45
C GLN A 244 -7.45 -17.96 -15.41
N GLY A 245 -6.16 -18.21 -15.21
CA GLY A 245 -5.08 -17.64 -16.01
C GLY A 245 -4.88 -16.14 -15.78
N ILE A 246 -5.21 -15.64 -14.58
CA ILE A 246 -4.97 -14.25 -14.18
C ILE A 246 -3.78 -14.23 -13.22
N PRO A 247 -2.66 -13.60 -13.59
CA PRO A 247 -1.52 -13.48 -12.69
C PRO A 247 -1.91 -12.70 -11.44
N ALA A 248 -1.71 -13.32 -10.28
CA ALA A 248 -2.07 -12.75 -8.99
C ALA A 248 -0.99 -13.06 -7.95
N ARG A 249 -0.77 -12.12 -7.02
CA ARG A 249 0.29 -12.21 -6.02
C ARG A 249 -0.15 -11.62 -4.69
N LYS A 250 0.39 -12.19 -3.62
CA LYS A 250 0.23 -11.66 -2.26
C LYS A 250 1.09 -10.44 -2.10
N VAL A 251 0.60 -9.48 -1.36
CA VAL A 251 1.37 -8.36 -0.84
C VAL A 251 1.24 -8.39 0.66
N SER A 252 2.36 -8.48 1.36
CA SER A 252 2.41 -8.46 2.81
C SER A 252 2.96 -7.12 3.28
N GLY A 253 2.41 -6.65 4.40
CA GLY A 253 2.75 -5.37 4.97
C GLY A 253 1.97 -5.07 6.23
N TYR A 254 1.70 -3.79 6.46
CA TYR A 254 1.10 -3.31 7.71
C TYR A 254 0.06 -2.23 7.44
N LEU A 255 -0.97 -2.21 8.28
CA LEU A 255 -1.85 -1.07 8.40
C LEU A 255 -1.23 -0.04 9.35
N ILE A 256 -1.15 1.21 8.89
CA ILE A 256 -0.71 2.33 9.74
C ILE A 256 -1.77 2.66 10.81
N ASP A 257 -3.05 2.43 10.50
CA ASP A 257 -4.17 2.58 11.43
C ASP A 257 -5.35 1.70 10.97
N LEU A 258 -6.02 1.05 11.93
CA LEU A 258 -7.22 0.22 11.68
C LEU A 258 -8.43 1.06 11.27
N LYS A 259 -8.51 2.31 11.71
CA LYS A 259 -9.67 3.18 11.49
C LYS A 259 -9.80 3.59 10.04
N LYS A 260 -10.92 3.23 9.41
CA LYS A 260 -11.26 3.65 8.04
C LYS A 260 -11.29 5.17 7.89
N ASP A 261 -11.69 5.89 8.92
CA ASP A 261 -11.76 7.35 8.99
C ASP A 261 -10.48 7.99 9.57
N PHE A 262 -9.35 7.27 9.53
CA PHE A 262 -8.05 7.80 9.95
C PHE A 262 -7.80 9.17 9.30
N ASN A 263 -7.65 10.18 10.16
CA ASN A 263 -7.44 11.57 9.78
C ASN A 263 -6.01 12.01 10.14
N PRO A 264 -5.07 11.84 9.21
CA PRO A 264 -3.65 12.07 9.46
C PRO A 264 -3.33 13.55 9.58
N ALA A 265 -2.59 13.91 10.63
CA ALA A 265 -2.10 15.27 10.83
C ALA A 265 -0.58 15.33 10.70
N VAL A 266 -0.06 16.35 10.01
CA VAL A 266 1.39 16.60 9.94
C VAL A 266 1.97 16.71 11.36
N GLY A 267 3.07 15.98 11.60
CA GLY A 267 3.72 15.87 12.90
C GLY A 267 3.15 14.78 13.82
N GLN A 268 2.03 14.13 13.46
CA GLN A 268 1.54 12.97 14.18
C GLN A 268 2.56 11.83 14.13
N VAL A 269 2.74 11.16 15.26
CA VAL A 269 3.64 10.03 15.42
C VAL A 269 2.84 8.81 15.83
N ILE A 270 3.03 7.72 15.09
CA ILE A 270 2.49 6.39 15.36
C ILE A 270 3.68 5.50 15.65
N THR A 271 3.60 4.71 16.72
CA THR A 271 4.69 3.82 17.13
C THR A 271 4.15 2.42 17.28
N PHE A 272 4.84 1.47 16.67
CA PHE A 272 4.65 0.05 16.84
C PHE A 272 5.85 -0.55 17.56
N THR A 273 5.62 -1.53 18.41
CA THR A 273 6.59 -2.25 19.22
C THR A 273 6.28 -3.74 19.24
N ALA A 274 7.34 -4.54 19.24
CA ALA A 274 7.26 -5.97 19.50
C ALA A 274 8.50 -6.41 20.28
N ASP A 275 8.36 -7.42 21.12
CA ASP A 275 9.48 -8.00 21.85
C ASP A 275 9.30 -9.49 22.13
N SER A 276 10.31 -10.11 22.74
CA SER A 276 10.32 -11.55 23.04
C SER A 276 9.33 -11.98 24.12
N SER A 277 8.55 -11.08 24.73
CA SER A 277 7.45 -11.48 25.61
C SER A 277 6.23 -11.98 24.84
N GLY A 278 6.22 -11.85 23.51
CA GLY A 278 5.06 -12.14 22.67
C GLY A 278 4.09 -10.95 22.55
N SER A 279 4.38 -9.82 23.18
CA SER A 279 3.63 -8.58 22.96
C SER A 279 4.01 -7.95 21.63
N SER A 280 3.01 -7.66 20.81
CA SER A 280 3.15 -6.94 19.54
C SER A 280 1.90 -6.08 19.33
N ASP A 281 2.09 -4.82 18.98
CA ASP A 281 1.01 -3.91 18.54
C ASP A 281 1.00 -3.72 17.02
N PHE A 282 1.87 -4.44 16.29
CA PHE A 282 1.96 -4.37 14.84
C PHE A 282 0.68 -4.87 14.20
N LEU A 283 0.18 -4.09 13.25
CA LEU A 283 -1.02 -4.39 12.50
C LEU A 283 -0.64 -5.05 11.18
N GLY A 284 -0.09 -6.26 11.25
CA GLY A 284 0.24 -7.07 10.08
C GLY A 284 -0.97 -7.21 9.17
N HIS A 285 -0.76 -7.13 7.86
CA HIS A 285 -1.84 -7.22 6.89
C HIS A 285 -1.35 -7.75 5.54
N ALA A 286 -2.21 -8.55 4.91
CA ALA A 286 -1.99 -9.06 3.57
C ALA A 286 -3.15 -8.71 2.65
N TRP A 287 -2.82 -8.36 1.41
CA TRP A 287 -3.77 -8.10 0.35
C TRP A 287 -3.29 -8.69 -0.98
N VAL A 288 -4.12 -8.54 -2.01
CA VAL A 288 -3.89 -9.14 -3.32
C VAL A 288 -3.59 -8.07 -4.35
N GLU A 289 -2.68 -8.38 -5.26
CA GLU A 289 -2.58 -7.70 -6.55
C GLU A 289 -2.84 -8.69 -7.67
N TYR A 290 -3.66 -8.30 -8.65
CA TYR A 290 -3.86 -9.06 -9.88
C TYR A 290 -3.53 -8.21 -11.11
N TYR A 291 -2.90 -8.81 -12.11
CA TYR A 291 -2.42 -8.10 -13.29
C TYR A 291 -3.42 -8.18 -14.42
N ILE A 292 -3.78 -7.04 -15.00
CA ILE A 292 -4.57 -6.95 -16.23
C ILE A 292 -3.72 -6.27 -17.32
N PRO A 293 -3.50 -6.88 -18.50
CA PRO A 293 -2.64 -6.31 -19.53
C PRO A 293 -3.13 -4.93 -19.98
N LYS A 294 -2.18 -3.98 -20.16
CA LYS A 294 -2.39 -2.55 -20.44
C LYS A 294 -3.02 -1.72 -19.31
N ILE A 295 -3.53 -2.36 -18.26
CA ILE A 295 -4.05 -1.69 -17.07
C ILE A 295 -3.03 -1.68 -15.93
N GLY A 296 -2.32 -2.79 -15.75
CA GLY A 296 -1.29 -2.98 -14.73
C GLY A 296 -1.73 -3.87 -13.58
N TRP A 297 -0.97 -3.84 -12.48
CA TRP A 297 -1.31 -4.50 -11.22
C TRP A 297 -2.39 -3.72 -10.49
N ILE A 298 -3.52 -4.37 -10.27
CA ILE A 298 -4.67 -3.82 -9.55
C ILE A 298 -4.65 -4.41 -8.13
N ALA A 299 -4.54 -3.55 -7.13
CA ALA A 299 -4.65 -3.95 -5.73
C ALA A 299 -6.11 -4.16 -5.33
N CYS A 300 -6.36 -5.16 -4.49
CA CYS A 300 -7.65 -5.43 -3.89
C CYS A 300 -7.54 -6.17 -2.55
N GLU A 301 -8.53 -5.98 -1.69
CA GLU A 301 -8.66 -6.71 -0.43
C GLU A 301 -9.87 -7.65 -0.46
N PRO A 302 -9.65 -8.98 -0.51
CA PRO A 302 -10.73 -9.95 -0.44
C PRO A 302 -11.44 -9.98 0.92
N GLN A 303 -11.01 -9.21 1.91
CA GLN A 303 -11.65 -9.09 3.23
C GLN A 303 -12.70 -7.97 3.27
N ASN A 304 -12.67 -7.05 2.30
CA ASN A 304 -13.53 -5.86 2.31
C ASN A 304 -13.85 -5.35 0.89
N SER A 305 -15.12 -5.40 0.53
CA SER A 305 -15.61 -5.00 -0.79
C SER A 305 -15.34 -3.52 -1.14
N ASP A 306 -15.15 -2.64 -0.14
CA ASP A 306 -14.80 -1.22 -0.36
C ASP A 306 -13.44 -1.05 -1.07
N TYR A 307 -12.59 -2.08 -1.02
CA TYR A 307 -11.23 -2.07 -1.57
C TYR A 307 -11.09 -2.86 -2.87
N TYR A 308 -12.19 -3.16 -3.57
CA TYR A 308 -12.09 -3.71 -4.92
C TYR A 308 -11.53 -2.66 -5.89
N LYS A 309 -10.37 -2.96 -6.50
CA LYS A 309 -9.59 -2.05 -7.37
C LYS A 309 -9.16 -0.75 -6.70
N LYS A 310 -8.98 -0.77 -5.39
CA LYS A 310 -8.62 0.41 -4.61
C LYS A 310 -7.59 0.03 -3.55
N ILE A 311 -6.65 0.93 -3.31
CA ILE A 311 -5.75 0.91 -2.18
C ILE A 311 -5.61 2.31 -1.62
N ASP A 312 -5.42 2.45 -0.31
CA ASP A 312 -5.26 3.76 0.33
C ASP A 312 -3.88 3.94 0.96
N TYR A 313 -3.66 5.15 1.48
CA TYR A 313 -2.41 5.56 2.10
C TYR A 313 -2.14 4.91 3.48
N ARG A 314 -2.97 3.98 3.96
CA ARG A 314 -2.77 3.29 5.25
C ARG A 314 -2.03 1.96 5.10
N ARG A 315 -1.92 1.44 3.88
CA ARG A 315 -1.30 0.14 3.60
C ARG A 315 0.16 0.32 3.24
N LEU A 316 1.01 0.12 4.23
CA LEU A 316 2.46 0.15 4.06
C LEU A 316 2.91 -1.21 3.55
N ASN A 317 3.44 -1.22 2.32
CA ASN A 317 3.90 -2.43 1.64
C ASN A 317 5.34 -2.75 1.99
N VAL A 318 5.60 -4.03 2.24
CA VAL A 318 6.92 -4.55 2.56
C VAL A 318 7.43 -5.43 1.45
N ASN A 319 6.61 -6.38 0.99
CA ASN A 319 7.03 -7.38 0.03
C ASN A 319 5.89 -7.95 -0.82
N ILE A 320 6.28 -8.77 -1.79
CA ILE A 320 5.44 -9.41 -2.80
C ILE A 320 5.72 -10.90 -2.84
N GLY A 321 4.66 -11.69 -3.02
CA GLY A 321 4.76 -13.15 -3.11
C GLY A 321 4.88 -13.78 -1.73
N ALA A 322 5.27 -15.04 -1.72
CA ALA A 322 5.44 -15.86 -0.52
C ALA A 322 6.62 -16.82 -0.70
N TRP A 323 6.98 -17.55 0.35
CA TRP A 323 7.98 -18.63 0.31
C TRP A 323 9.39 -18.16 -0.06
N PHE A 324 9.95 -17.37 0.83
CA PHE A 324 11.23 -16.73 0.65
C PHE A 324 12.38 -17.56 1.19
N PHE A 325 13.35 -17.85 0.34
CA PHE A 325 14.56 -18.57 0.75
C PHE A 325 15.54 -17.66 1.50
N ILE A 326 16.13 -18.18 2.58
CA ILE A 326 17.21 -17.55 3.37
C ILE A 326 18.51 -18.34 3.14
N PRO A 327 19.43 -17.82 2.30
CA PRO A 327 20.68 -18.52 2.01
C PRO A 327 21.51 -18.82 3.27
N GLY A 328 21.91 -20.08 3.42
CA GLY A 328 22.75 -20.55 4.54
C GLY A 328 21.97 -21.06 5.75
N ALA A 329 20.65 -20.82 5.82
CA ALA A 329 19.78 -21.52 6.75
C ALA A 329 19.62 -23.00 6.36
N THR A 330 19.34 -23.86 7.34
CA THR A 330 19.08 -25.29 7.13
C THR A 330 17.58 -25.58 7.13
N PRO A 331 17.08 -26.46 6.24
CA PRO A 331 15.69 -26.90 6.26
C PRO A 331 15.23 -27.45 7.62
N PRO A 332 13.95 -27.27 8.00
CA PRO A 332 12.88 -26.65 7.21
C PRO A 332 12.82 -25.11 7.30
N HIS A 333 13.69 -24.50 8.11
CA HIS A 333 13.63 -23.07 8.44
C HIS A 333 14.35 -22.17 7.43
N ASP A 334 14.74 -22.70 6.28
CA ASP A 334 15.33 -21.94 5.19
C ASP A 334 14.30 -21.24 4.31
N TYR A 335 13.01 -21.47 4.58
CA TYR A 335 11.89 -20.80 3.93
C TYR A 335 10.98 -20.11 4.95
N GLU A 336 10.55 -18.90 4.62
CA GLU A 336 9.57 -18.12 5.38
C GLU A 336 8.41 -17.75 4.46
N SER A 337 7.16 -17.89 4.92
CA SER A 337 5.98 -17.55 4.09
C SER A 337 5.89 -16.05 3.83
N GLU A 338 6.15 -15.23 4.86
CA GLU A 338 6.09 -13.78 4.78
C GLU A 338 7.41 -13.13 5.21
N PHE A 339 7.74 -11.99 4.61
CA PHE A 339 8.78 -11.14 5.18
C PHE A 339 8.19 -10.32 6.31
N SER A 340 8.57 -10.67 7.54
CA SER A 340 8.36 -9.74 8.65
C SER A 340 9.13 -8.44 8.40
N PHE A 341 8.50 -7.31 8.70
CA PHE A 341 9.14 -5.99 8.71
C PHE A 341 10.29 -5.90 9.70
N ILE A 342 10.25 -6.79 10.70
CA ILE A 342 11.27 -6.94 11.71
C ILE A 342 12.11 -8.16 11.33
N PRO A 343 13.45 -8.10 11.42
CA PRO A 343 14.29 -9.27 11.18
C PRO A 343 13.84 -10.44 12.08
N SER A 344 13.37 -11.51 11.47
CA SER A 344 13.16 -12.78 12.15
C SER A 344 14.44 -13.61 11.99
N PRO A 345 15.07 -14.06 13.09
CA PRO A 345 16.24 -14.92 13.01
C PRO A 345 15.84 -16.34 12.62
N VAL A 346 16.57 -16.91 11.67
CA VAL A 346 16.62 -18.37 11.52
C VAL A 346 17.73 -18.91 12.40
N ALA A 347 17.38 -19.84 13.28
CA ALA A 347 18.28 -20.38 14.29
C ALA A 347 17.85 -21.80 14.73
N SER A 348 18.75 -22.55 15.35
CA SER A 348 18.45 -23.90 15.86
C SER A 348 17.73 -23.93 17.22
N ASP A 349 17.99 -22.94 18.07
CA ASP A 349 17.32 -22.73 19.36
C ASP A 349 16.65 -21.34 19.33
N HIS A 350 15.32 -21.33 19.32
CA HIS A 350 14.50 -20.10 19.28
C HIS A 350 14.30 -19.45 20.66
N ASP A 351 14.67 -20.15 21.74
CA ASP A 351 14.63 -19.62 23.10
C ASP A 351 15.98 -18.98 23.50
N ALA A 352 16.97 -19.00 22.59
CA ALA A 352 18.33 -18.58 22.86
C ALA A 352 18.57 -17.07 22.73
N TYR A 353 17.52 -16.28 22.56
CA TYR A 353 17.65 -14.85 22.33
C TYR A 353 16.50 -14.05 22.92
N THR A 354 16.76 -12.74 23.02
CA THR A 354 15.72 -11.73 23.22
C THR A 354 15.84 -10.67 22.13
N PHE A 355 14.73 -10.06 21.77
CA PHE A 355 14.68 -8.98 20.81
C PHE A 355 13.75 -7.87 21.28
N ASN A 356 14.00 -6.68 20.76
CA ASN A 356 13.09 -5.55 20.82
C ASN A 356 13.04 -4.91 19.44
N ALA A 357 11.83 -4.66 18.97
CA ALA A 357 11.57 -3.99 17.71
C ALA A 357 10.70 -2.77 17.97
N LYS A 358 11.02 -1.69 17.27
CA LYS A 358 10.27 -0.44 17.32
C LYS A 358 10.23 0.18 15.95
N VAL A 359 9.02 0.55 15.53
CA VAL A 359 8.77 1.22 14.26
C VAL A 359 8.02 2.50 14.53
N LYS A 360 8.63 3.62 14.20
CA LYS A 360 8.06 4.94 14.44
C LYS A 360 7.75 5.59 13.09
N ILE A 361 6.47 5.79 12.83
CA ILE A 361 5.95 6.43 11.64
C ILE A 361 5.58 7.87 11.99
N THR A 362 6.20 8.84 11.33
CA THR A 362 5.92 10.26 11.51
C THR A 362 5.31 10.82 10.23
N ILE A 363 4.18 11.49 10.33
CA ILE A 363 3.50 12.10 9.18
C ILE A 363 4.21 13.41 8.84
N LEU A 364 4.77 13.50 7.63
CA LEU A 364 5.51 14.68 7.16
C LEU A 364 4.65 15.61 6.32
N GLU A 365 3.87 15.05 5.40
CA GLU A 365 3.04 15.82 4.46
C GLU A 365 1.71 15.11 4.23
N THR A 366 0.64 15.89 4.07
CA THR A 366 -0.69 15.35 3.74
C THR A 366 -1.28 16.12 2.56
N ASP A 367 -1.67 15.37 1.51
CA ASP A 367 -2.43 15.88 0.37
C ASP A 367 -3.81 15.23 0.36
N LEU A 368 -4.73 15.77 1.16
CA LEU A 368 -6.07 15.22 1.36
C LEU A 368 -7.12 16.00 0.56
N LEU A 369 -8.05 15.29 -0.08
CA LEU A 369 -9.16 15.87 -0.84
C LEU A 369 -10.00 16.83 0.01
N PHE A 370 -10.28 16.46 1.26
CA PHE A 370 -11.08 17.27 2.17
C PHE A 370 -10.43 18.65 2.44
N THR A 371 -9.12 18.68 2.64
CA THR A 371 -8.36 19.93 2.81
C THR A 371 -8.48 20.81 1.58
N LYS A 372 -8.41 20.22 0.36
CA LYS A 372 -8.63 20.96 -0.89
C LYS A 372 -10.02 21.60 -0.91
N VAL A 373 -11.07 20.84 -0.60
CA VAL A 373 -12.47 21.32 -0.58
C VAL A 373 -12.68 22.45 0.43
N ILE A 374 -12.15 22.34 1.65
CA ILE A 374 -12.24 23.41 2.66
C ILE A 374 -11.57 24.70 2.16
N ILE A 375 -10.35 24.60 1.61
CA ILE A 375 -9.63 25.77 1.07
C ILE A 375 -10.50 26.47 0.01
N ILE A 376 -11.17 25.71 -0.85
CA ILE A 376 -12.07 26.27 -1.87
C ILE A 376 -13.26 26.97 -1.24
N ILE A 377 -13.94 26.35 -0.26
CA ILE A 377 -15.09 26.96 0.43
C ILE A 377 -14.67 28.28 1.09
N VAL A 378 -13.49 28.31 1.73
CA VAL A 378 -12.94 29.52 2.35
C VAL A 378 -12.65 30.59 1.30
N ILE A 379 -12.00 30.24 0.19
CA ILE A 379 -11.71 31.18 -0.91
C ILE A 379 -13.01 31.75 -1.50
N VAL A 380 -14.00 30.89 -1.80
CA VAL A 380 -15.30 31.30 -2.33
C VAL A 380 -16.03 32.22 -1.35
N SER A 381 -15.97 31.91 -0.05
CA SER A 381 -16.57 32.74 1.00
C SER A 381 -15.91 34.11 1.09
N ILE A 382 -14.57 34.18 1.07
CA ILE A 382 -13.82 35.44 1.08
C ILE A 382 -14.15 36.28 -0.16
N VAL A 383 -14.16 35.68 -1.35
CA VAL A 383 -14.52 36.35 -2.61
C VAL A 383 -15.96 36.88 -2.54
N GLY A 384 -16.89 36.09 -2.02
CA GLY A 384 -18.28 36.50 -1.80
C GLY A 384 -18.39 37.73 -0.89
N VAL A 385 -17.69 37.74 0.24
CA VAL A 385 -17.65 38.88 1.17
C VAL A 385 -17.07 40.12 0.49
N VAL A 386 -15.99 39.99 -0.28
CA VAL A 386 -15.39 41.11 -1.03
C VAL A 386 -16.37 41.70 -2.06
N ILE A 387 -17.04 40.84 -2.84
CA ILE A 387 -18.03 41.28 -3.83
C ILE A 387 -19.20 42.02 -3.17
N ILE A 388 -19.71 41.51 -2.05
CA ILE A 388 -20.77 42.17 -1.27
C ILE A 388 -20.28 43.53 -0.77
N GLY A 389 -19.08 43.59 -0.19
CA GLY A 389 -18.47 44.82 0.30
C GLY A 389 -18.33 45.89 -0.79
N VAL A 390 -17.77 45.52 -1.95
CA VAL A 390 -17.63 46.43 -3.11
C VAL A 390 -19.00 46.90 -3.61
N THR A 391 -19.99 46.00 -3.68
CA THR A 391 -21.35 46.34 -4.13
C THR A 391 -22.02 47.34 -3.18
N LEU A 392 -21.88 47.15 -1.87
CA LEU A 392 -22.38 48.07 -0.85
C LEU A 392 -21.68 49.43 -0.93
N LEU A 393 -20.37 49.46 -1.17
CA LEU A 393 -19.58 50.67 -1.30
C LEU A 393 -19.97 51.47 -2.55
N ILE A 394 -20.17 50.79 -3.68
CA ILE A 394 -20.71 51.39 -4.92
C ILE A 394 -22.12 51.96 -4.68
N ARG A 395 -23.00 51.20 -4.01
CA ARG A 395 -24.36 51.66 -3.67
C ARG A 395 -24.35 52.88 -2.75
N SER A 396 -23.50 52.89 -1.72
CA SER A 396 -23.32 54.01 -0.79
C SER A 396 -22.83 55.26 -1.51
N ASN A 397 -21.82 55.13 -2.37
CA ASN A 397 -21.31 56.24 -3.17
C ASN A 397 -22.35 56.78 -4.17
N ARG A 398 -23.16 55.90 -4.80
CA ARG A 398 -24.29 56.33 -5.64
C ARG A 398 -25.35 57.10 -4.85
N LYS A 399 -25.68 56.67 -3.63
CA LYS A 399 -26.62 57.39 -2.75
C LYS A 399 -26.08 58.78 -2.36
N LYS A 400 -24.82 58.86 -1.93
CA LYS A 400 -24.18 60.15 -1.61
C LYS A 400 -24.19 61.10 -2.81
N ARG A 401 -23.85 60.60 -4.01
CA ARG A 401 -23.83 61.40 -5.23
C ARG A 401 -25.21 61.97 -5.59
N LYS A 402 -26.28 61.17 -5.46
CA LYS A 402 -27.66 61.64 -5.65
C LYS A 402 -28.08 62.71 -4.63
N GLN A 403 -27.66 62.59 -3.37
CA GLN A 403 -27.90 63.63 -2.37
C GLN A 403 -27.18 64.93 -2.71
N TYR A 404 -25.90 64.89 -3.09
CA TYR A 404 -25.15 66.08 -3.51
C TYR A 404 -25.77 66.78 -4.72
N GLU A 405 -26.27 66.02 -5.70
CA GLU A 405 -26.98 66.56 -6.87
C GLU A 405 -28.30 67.27 -6.48
N GLN A 406 -29.01 66.79 -5.45
CA GLN A 406 -30.21 67.42 -4.89
C GLN A 406 -29.94 68.70 -4.09
N PHE A 407 -28.78 68.78 -3.42
CA PHE A 407 -28.39 69.99 -2.67
C PHE A 407 -27.79 71.09 -3.56
N SER A 408 -27.30 70.78 -4.77
CA SER A 408 -26.81 71.79 -5.75
C SER A 408 -27.92 72.37 -6.64
N SER A 409 -29.16 71.92 -6.48
CA SER A 409 -30.34 72.38 -7.23
C SER A 409 -31.24 73.34 -6.44
N TYR A 410 -30.79 73.76 -5.25
CA TYR A 410 -31.30 74.89 -4.48
C TYR A 410 -30.24 75.99 -4.49
#